data_AF-A0A511XQC2-F1
#
_entry.id   AF-A0A511XQC2-F1
#
_cell.length_a   1.000
_cell.length_b   1.000
_cell.length_c   1.000
_cell.angle_alpha   90.00
_cell.angle_beta   90.00
_cell.angle_gamma   90.00
#
_symmetry.space_group_name_H-M   'P 1'
#
loop_
_entity.id
_entity.type
_entity.pdbx_description
1 polymer ?
#
loop_
_entity_poly.entity_id
_entity_poly.type
_entity_poly.pdbx_seq_one_letter_code
_entity_poly.pdbx_strand_id
1 'polypeptide(L)'
;MLLMRSLLRALPDSAALLIVGDVDQLPSVGPGQVLADIIGSDSIPVVSLTEVFRQAAKSRIIVNAHRINEGRMPELTVAEGSDFYFVEAADPEIGLRKLLTMVKDRIPARFGLDPIRDVQVLCPMNRGGLGARSLNVELQQALNPPGELRVERFGWTFCPGDQLEGSKNR
;
A
#
# COMPACT_ATOMS: atom_id res chain seq x y z
N MET A 1 16.63 -14.06 -4.19
CA MET A 1 17.17 -15.31 -3.58
C MET A 1 18.25 -15.11 -2.48
N LEU A 2 19.04 -14.01 -2.50
CA LEU A 2 19.76 -13.38 -1.36
C LEU A 2 19.48 -13.96 0.04
N LEU A 3 18.33 -13.50 0.51
CA LEU A 3 17.90 -13.58 1.88
C LEU A 3 17.53 -15.00 2.29
N MET A 4 16.70 -15.68 1.49
CA MET A 4 16.25 -17.05 1.81
C MET A 4 17.42 -18.02 1.94
N ARG A 5 18.41 -17.97 1.03
CA ARG A 5 19.59 -18.85 1.16
C ARG A 5 20.38 -18.60 2.44
N SER A 6 20.43 -17.34 2.89
CA SER A 6 21.21 -16.95 4.06
C SER A 6 20.49 -17.36 5.34
N LEU A 7 19.16 -17.23 5.34
CA LEU A 7 18.29 -17.77 6.40
C LEU A 7 18.47 -19.28 6.52
N LEU A 8 18.29 -20.03 5.43
CA LEU A 8 18.38 -21.49 5.43
C LEU A 8 19.77 -21.99 5.89
N ARG A 9 20.85 -21.31 5.49
CA ARG A 9 22.22 -21.65 5.94
C ARG A 9 22.48 -21.34 7.42
N ALA A 10 21.71 -20.44 8.02
CA ALA A 10 21.88 -20.06 9.42
C ALA A 10 21.02 -20.92 10.37
N LEU A 11 20.11 -21.73 9.84
CA LEU A 11 19.27 -22.61 10.64
C LEU A 11 20.05 -23.86 11.09
N PRO A 12 20.01 -24.23 12.38
CA PRO A 12 20.50 -25.52 12.85
C PRO A 12 19.69 -26.67 12.25
N ASP A 13 20.30 -27.85 12.12
CA ASP A 13 19.64 -29.06 11.57
C ASP A 13 18.41 -29.50 12.39
N SER A 14 18.35 -29.14 13.68
CA SER A 14 17.22 -29.45 14.57
C SER A 14 16.08 -28.43 14.52
N ALA A 15 16.19 -27.38 13.71
CA ALA A 15 15.20 -26.31 13.67
C ALA A 15 13.99 -26.69 12.81
N ALA A 16 12.80 -26.27 13.25
CA ALA A 16 11.62 -26.23 12.41
C ALA A 16 11.48 -24.85 11.78
N LEU A 17 11.18 -24.79 10.47
CA LEU A 17 10.92 -23.56 9.74
C LEU A 17 9.48 -23.55 9.25
N LEU A 18 8.72 -22.51 9.64
CA LEU A 18 7.41 -22.20 9.08
C LEU A 18 7.53 -20.94 8.24
N ILE A 19 7.21 -21.05 6.95
CA ILE A 19 7.17 -19.92 6.02
C ILE A 19 5.72 -19.51 5.83
N VAL A 20 5.42 -18.23 6.06
CA VAL A 20 4.08 -17.66 5.88
C VAL A 20 4.18 -16.50 4.89
N GLY A 21 3.26 -16.46 3.94
CA GLY A 21 3.18 -15.37 2.97
C GLY A 21 1.91 -15.46 2.14
N ASP A 22 1.65 -14.40 1.39
CA ASP A 22 0.56 -14.30 0.43
C ASP A 22 1.10 -14.59 -0.98
N VAL A 23 0.49 -15.54 -1.68
CA VAL A 23 0.88 -15.93 -3.04
C VAL A 23 0.47 -14.89 -4.08
N ASP A 24 -0.56 -14.09 -3.77
CA ASP A 24 -1.10 -13.08 -4.67
C ASP A 24 -0.44 -11.70 -4.47
N GLN A 25 0.51 -11.58 -3.54
CA GLN A 25 1.28 -10.35 -3.34
C GLN A 25 2.23 -10.07 -4.51
N LEU A 26 2.60 -8.80 -4.65
CA LEU A 26 3.58 -8.39 -5.65
C LEU A 26 4.88 -9.19 -5.51
N PRO A 27 5.52 -9.49 -6.66
CA PRO A 27 6.76 -10.24 -6.67
C PRO A 27 7.87 -9.55 -5.86
N SER A 28 8.86 -10.33 -5.44
CA SER A 28 10.08 -9.78 -4.83
C SER A 28 10.71 -8.71 -5.72
N VAL A 29 11.19 -7.61 -5.11
CA VAL A 29 11.91 -6.54 -5.81
C VAL A 29 13.24 -7.05 -6.40
N GLY A 30 13.87 -8.03 -5.75
CA GLY A 30 15.06 -8.73 -6.25
C GLY A 30 14.69 -9.99 -7.05
N PRO A 31 15.66 -10.58 -7.78
CA PRO A 31 15.39 -11.74 -8.62
C PRO A 31 14.91 -12.98 -7.83
N GLY A 32 13.91 -13.65 -8.41
CA GLY A 32 13.31 -14.92 -7.97
C GLY A 32 11.92 -14.76 -7.33
N GLN A 33 11.10 -15.82 -7.40
CA GLN A 33 9.78 -15.90 -6.76
C GLN A 33 9.79 -16.94 -5.65
N VAL A 34 10.64 -16.74 -4.64
CA VAL A 34 10.97 -17.78 -3.65
C VAL A 34 9.75 -18.48 -3.07
N LEU A 35 8.71 -17.74 -2.65
CA LEU A 35 7.51 -18.35 -2.09
C LEU A 35 6.74 -19.17 -3.14
N ALA A 36 6.50 -18.62 -4.33
CA ALA A 36 5.79 -19.30 -5.40
C ALA A 36 6.57 -20.53 -5.91
N ASP A 37 7.90 -20.40 -6.04
CA ASP A 37 8.81 -21.48 -6.44
C ASP A 37 8.79 -22.62 -5.41
N ILE A 38 8.77 -22.29 -4.11
CA ILE A 38 8.65 -23.27 -3.03
C ILE A 38 7.30 -24.00 -3.11
N ILE A 39 6.20 -23.25 -3.26
CA ILE A 39 4.86 -23.82 -3.36
C ILE A 39 4.74 -24.74 -4.58
N GLY A 40 5.23 -24.30 -5.74
CA GLY A 40 5.17 -25.06 -6.99
C GLY A 40 6.21 -26.17 -7.11
N SER A 41 7.10 -26.34 -6.13
CA SER A 41 8.12 -27.41 -6.15
C SER A 41 7.58 -28.78 -5.73
N ASP A 42 6.39 -28.81 -5.11
CA ASP A 42 5.78 -30.00 -4.48
C ASP A 42 6.71 -30.75 -3.50
N SER A 43 7.81 -30.12 -3.08
CA SER A 43 8.88 -30.76 -2.31
C SER A 43 8.70 -30.60 -0.80
N ILE A 44 7.81 -29.72 -0.36
CA ILE A 44 7.50 -29.47 1.04
C ILE A 44 5.99 -29.42 1.29
N PRO A 45 5.51 -29.75 2.50
CA PRO A 45 4.10 -29.59 2.84
C PRO A 45 3.65 -28.13 2.75
N VAL A 46 2.56 -27.88 2.02
CA VAL A 46 1.96 -26.55 1.87
C VAL A 46 0.50 -26.60 2.31
N VAL A 47 0.08 -25.58 3.05
CA VAL A 47 -1.33 -25.38 3.44
C VAL A 47 -1.75 -23.99 2.98
N SER A 48 -2.77 -23.93 2.12
CA SER A 48 -3.37 -22.68 1.67
C SER A 48 -4.67 -22.40 2.42
N LEU A 49 -4.77 -21.22 3.04
CA LEU A 49 -5.99 -20.78 3.71
C LEU A 49 -6.92 -20.11 2.69
N THR A 50 -8.10 -20.68 2.48
CA THR A 50 -9.07 -20.21 1.46
C THR A 50 -10.33 -19.60 2.04
N GLU A 51 -10.59 -19.78 3.35
CA GLU A 51 -11.81 -19.30 3.97
C GLU A 51 -11.68 -17.84 4.43
N VAL A 52 -12.59 -17.00 3.94
CA VAL A 52 -12.71 -15.60 4.36
C VAL A 52 -13.72 -15.50 5.50
N PHE A 53 -13.30 -14.97 6.66
CA PHE A 53 -14.19 -14.82 7.81
C PHE A 53 -15.41 -13.94 7.49
N ARG A 54 -16.56 -14.24 8.11
CA ARG A 54 -17.88 -13.62 7.83
C ARG A 54 -17.89 -12.08 7.89
N GLN A 55 -17.05 -11.46 8.71
CA GLN A 55 -16.92 -10.00 8.79
C GLN A 55 -16.25 -9.40 7.55
N ALA A 56 -15.30 -10.13 6.94
CA ALA A 56 -14.58 -9.73 5.74
C ALA A 56 -15.43 -9.87 4.46
N ALA A 57 -16.40 -10.79 4.42
CA ALA A 57 -17.30 -10.96 3.28
C ALA A 57 -18.22 -9.75 3.00
N LYS A 58 -18.38 -8.83 3.98
CA LYS A 58 -19.14 -7.58 3.80
C LYS A 58 -18.30 -6.43 3.25
N SER A 59 -16.96 -6.54 3.30
CA SER A 59 -16.04 -5.51 2.82
C SER A 59 -15.95 -5.54 1.30
N ARG A 60 -16.18 -4.39 0.64
CA ARG A 60 -16.04 -4.27 -0.81
C ARG A 60 -14.56 -4.26 -1.21
N ILE A 61 -13.66 -3.80 -0.35
CA ILE A 61 -12.21 -3.91 -0.57
C ILE A 61 -11.80 -5.37 -0.73
N ILE A 62 -12.23 -6.25 0.18
CA ILE A 62 -11.86 -7.67 0.17
C ILE A 62 -12.48 -8.38 -1.04
N VAL A 63 -13.78 -8.13 -1.31
CA VAL A 63 -14.45 -8.69 -2.49
C VAL A 63 -13.75 -8.27 -3.78
N ASN A 64 -13.37 -6.99 -3.93
CA ASN A 64 -12.70 -6.50 -5.12
C ASN A 64 -11.27 -7.03 -5.24
N ALA A 65 -10.54 -7.25 -4.14
CA ALA A 65 -9.22 -7.86 -4.15
C ALA A 65 -9.27 -9.29 -4.74
N HIS A 66 -10.21 -10.13 -4.30
CA HIS A 66 -10.39 -11.48 -4.86
C HIS A 66 -10.70 -11.43 -6.36
N ARG A 67 -11.59 -10.51 -6.79
CA ARG A 67 -11.91 -10.36 -8.21
C ARG A 67 -10.67 -10.04 -9.04
N ILE A 68 -9.79 -9.14 -8.57
CA ILE A 68 -8.55 -8.80 -9.25
C ILE A 68 -7.64 -10.03 -9.36
N ASN A 69 -7.47 -10.80 -8.28
CA ASN A 69 -6.65 -12.03 -8.27
C ASN A 69 -7.20 -13.08 -9.26
N GLU A 70 -8.52 -13.11 -9.47
CA GLU A 70 -9.18 -13.98 -10.45
C GLU A 70 -9.25 -13.38 -11.87
N GLY A 71 -8.58 -12.25 -12.13
CA GLY A 71 -8.57 -11.58 -13.43
C GLY A 71 -9.90 -10.91 -13.82
N ARG A 72 -10.79 -10.67 -12.86
CA ARG A 72 -12.08 -9.99 -13.05
C ARG A 72 -12.01 -8.53 -12.62
N MET A 73 -12.73 -7.67 -13.36
CA MET A 73 -12.81 -6.25 -13.01
C MET A 73 -13.49 -6.03 -11.64
N PRO A 74 -12.99 -5.10 -10.81
CA PRO A 74 -13.65 -4.69 -9.57
C PRO A 74 -15.06 -4.17 -9.81
N GLU A 75 -15.93 -4.33 -8.82
CA GLU A 75 -17.22 -3.65 -8.80
C GLU A 75 -17.01 -2.20 -8.37
N LEU A 76 -17.28 -1.27 -9.28
CA LEU A 76 -17.08 0.17 -9.09
C LEU A 76 -18.36 0.88 -8.60
N THR A 77 -19.43 0.13 -8.33
CA THR A 77 -20.73 0.69 -7.93
C THR A 77 -20.65 1.31 -6.54
N VAL A 78 -21.20 2.52 -6.40
CA VAL A 78 -21.24 3.24 -5.13
C VAL A 78 -22.42 2.72 -4.31
N ALA A 79 -22.13 1.92 -3.28
CA ALA A 79 -23.12 1.52 -2.28
C ALA A 79 -23.02 2.42 -1.04
N GLU A 80 -24.16 2.81 -0.46
CA GLU A 80 -24.17 3.45 0.86
C GLU A 80 -23.54 2.52 1.90
N GLY A 81 -22.64 3.07 2.72
CA GLY A 81 -21.91 2.27 3.70
C GLY A 81 -20.72 1.48 3.15
N SER A 82 -20.38 1.59 1.86
CA SER A 82 -19.19 0.96 1.28
C SER A 82 -17.89 1.45 1.92
N ASP A 83 -16.87 0.60 1.92
CA ASP A 83 -15.48 0.91 2.25
C ASP A 83 -14.59 1.05 1.00
N PHE A 84 -15.12 0.73 -0.19
CA PHE A 84 -14.47 0.90 -1.48
C PHE A 84 -15.17 1.96 -2.31
N TYR A 85 -14.39 2.86 -2.92
CA TYR A 85 -14.86 3.95 -3.74
C TYR A 85 -14.02 4.08 -5.00
N PHE A 86 -14.67 4.28 -6.13
CA PHE A 86 -14.02 4.64 -7.39
C PHE A 86 -14.39 6.07 -7.77
N VAL A 87 -13.38 6.90 -7.99
CA VAL A 87 -13.56 8.32 -8.33
C VAL A 87 -12.88 8.57 -9.67
N GLU A 88 -13.69 8.74 -10.70
CA GLU A 88 -13.19 9.06 -12.04
C GLU A 88 -12.61 10.47 -12.11
N ALA A 89 -11.49 10.62 -12.81
CA ALA A 89 -10.89 11.90 -13.13
C ALA A 89 -10.47 11.88 -14.61
N ALA A 90 -10.89 12.90 -15.37
CA ALA A 90 -10.61 12.98 -16.80
C ALA A 90 -9.14 13.31 -17.10
N ASP A 91 -8.48 14.02 -16.19
CA ASP A 91 -7.10 14.44 -16.31
C ASP A 91 -6.40 14.49 -14.92
N PRO A 92 -5.05 14.56 -14.89
CA PRO A 92 -4.29 14.58 -13.65
C PRO A 92 -4.59 15.76 -12.72
N GLU A 93 -4.96 16.93 -13.24
CA GLU A 93 -5.22 18.13 -12.45
C GLU A 93 -6.56 18.02 -11.70
N ILE A 94 -7.60 17.52 -12.38
CA ILE A 94 -8.86 17.13 -11.73
C ILE A 94 -8.60 16.04 -10.70
N GLY A 95 -7.77 15.04 -11.05
CA GLY A 95 -7.40 13.95 -10.14
C GLY A 95 -6.77 14.46 -8.85
N LEU A 96 -5.80 15.38 -8.95
CA LEU A 96 -5.11 15.96 -7.81
C LEU A 96 -6.07 16.70 -6.89
N ARG A 97 -6.92 17.58 -7.46
CA ARG A 97 -7.91 18.34 -6.67
C ARG A 97 -8.87 17.41 -5.93
N LYS A 98 -9.40 16.40 -6.61
CA LYS A 98 -10.29 15.40 -5.99
C LYS A 98 -9.58 14.64 -4.88
N LEU A 99 -8.33 14.20 -5.11
CA LEU A 99 -7.52 13.50 -4.12
C LEU A 99 -7.31 14.34 -2.86
N LEU A 100 -6.93 15.61 -3.00
CA LEU A 100 -6.75 16.52 -1.87
C LEU A 100 -8.05 16.66 -1.07
N THR A 101 -9.21 16.86 -1.71
CA THR A 101 -10.52 16.88 -1.01
C THR A 101 -10.83 15.55 -0.32
N MET A 102 -10.47 14.42 -0.92
CA MET A 102 -10.72 13.11 -0.31
C MET A 102 -9.91 12.91 0.96
N VAL A 103 -8.61 13.18 0.89
CA VAL A 103 -7.66 12.95 1.98
C VAL A 103 -7.84 13.96 3.11
N LYS A 104 -8.06 15.24 2.78
CA LYS A 104 -8.18 16.31 3.77
C LYS A 104 -9.53 16.31 4.48
N ASP A 105 -10.62 16.08 3.74
CA ASP A 105 -11.97 16.35 4.23
C ASP A 105 -12.85 15.10 4.27
N ARG A 106 -13.04 14.42 3.13
CA ARG A 106 -14.11 13.41 3.00
C ARG A 106 -13.84 12.13 3.78
N ILE A 107 -12.65 11.55 3.64
CA ILE A 107 -12.27 10.31 4.32
C ILE A 107 -12.20 10.54 5.84
N PRO A 108 -11.47 11.56 6.34
CA PRO A 108 -11.47 11.92 7.77
C PRO A 108 -12.87 12.09 8.35
N ALA A 109 -13.71 12.91 7.71
CA ALA A 109 -15.05 13.21 8.23
C ALA A 109 -15.97 11.98 8.24
N ARG A 110 -15.82 11.06 7.28
CA ARG A 110 -16.64 9.85 7.19
C ARG A 110 -16.25 8.79 8.21
N PHE A 111 -14.95 8.61 8.44
CA PHE A 111 -14.43 7.49 9.23
C PHE A 111 -13.89 7.92 10.60
N GLY A 112 -13.86 9.22 10.90
CA GLY A 112 -13.34 9.74 12.17
C GLY A 112 -11.82 9.60 12.30
N LEU A 113 -11.10 9.79 11.19
CA LEU A 113 -9.66 9.56 11.08
C LEU A 113 -8.88 10.87 11.09
N ASP A 114 -7.63 10.83 11.56
CA ASP A 114 -6.67 11.91 11.39
C ASP A 114 -6.09 11.90 9.95
N PRO A 115 -6.19 13.00 9.18
CA PRO A 115 -5.76 13.03 7.78
C PRO A 115 -4.25 12.83 7.58
N ILE A 116 -3.42 13.11 8.60
CA ILE A 116 -1.96 12.98 8.53
C ILE A 116 -1.52 11.61 9.06
N ARG A 117 -2.16 11.09 10.10
CA ARG A 117 -1.71 9.90 10.82
C ARG A 117 -2.38 8.61 10.37
N ASP A 118 -3.63 8.69 9.95
CA ASP A 118 -4.47 7.50 9.73
C ASP A 118 -4.82 7.28 8.24
N VAL A 119 -4.48 8.24 7.36
CA VAL A 119 -4.75 8.15 5.92
C VAL A 119 -3.44 8.06 5.13
N GLN A 120 -3.25 6.93 4.43
CA GLN A 120 -2.11 6.72 3.53
C GLN A 120 -2.54 6.90 2.06
N VAL A 121 -1.76 7.68 1.32
CA VAL A 121 -1.90 7.78 -0.14
C VAL A 121 -0.88 6.88 -0.81
N LEU A 122 -1.35 6.03 -1.73
CA LEU A 122 -0.50 5.16 -2.56
C LEU A 122 -0.64 5.56 -4.02
N CYS A 123 0.48 5.58 -4.74
CA CYS A 123 0.51 5.86 -6.17
C CYS A 123 1.49 4.92 -6.88
N PRO A 124 1.17 4.48 -8.12
CA PRO A 124 2.01 3.51 -8.83
C PRO A 124 3.31 4.12 -9.38
N MET A 125 3.41 5.46 -9.44
CA MET A 125 4.52 6.15 -10.07
C MET A 125 5.19 7.15 -9.12
N ASN A 126 6.51 7.30 -9.23
CA ASN A 126 7.28 8.28 -8.45
C ASN A 126 7.25 9.70 -9.04
N ARG A 127 7.01 9.84 -10.36
CA ARG A 127 7.05 11.11 -11.11
C ARG A 127 5.74 11.32 -11.89
N GLY A 128 5.50 12.53 -12.35
CA GLY A 128 4.27 12.96 -13.02
C GLY A 128 3.33 13.71 -12.06
N GLY A 129 2.26 14.31 -12.59
CA GLY A 129 1.34 15.14 -11.81
C GLY A 129 0.63 14.40 -10.66
N LEU A 130 0.48 13.08 -10.77
CA LEU A 130 -0.05 12.19 -9.71
C LEU A 130 1.02 11.21 -9.18
N GLY A 131 2.29 11.55 -9.35
CA GLY A 131 3.39 10.77 -8.79
C GLY A 131 3.70 11.14 -7.34
N ALA A 132 4.29 10.22 -6.59
CA ALA A 132 4.57 10.35 -5.15
C ALA A 132 5.24 11.69 -4.80
N ARG A 133 6.21 12.13 -5.61
CA ARG A 133 6.93 13.39 -5.35
C ARG A 133 6.04 14.63 -5.43
N SER A 134 5.18 14.69 -6.44
CA SER A 134 4.25 15.82 -6.62
C SER A 134 3.20 15.80 -5.51
N LEU A 135 2.65 14.61 -5.24
CA LEU A 135 1.65 14.43 -4.19
C LEU A 135 2.17 14.81 -2.81
N ASN A 136 3.42 14.46 -2.46
CA ASN A 136 3.99 14.82 -1.17
C ASN A 136 4.07 16.34 -0.97
N VAL A 137 4.42 17.11 -2.00
CA VAL A 137 4.46 18.58 -1.92
C VAL A 137 3.07 19.17 -1.74
N GLU A 138 2.11 18.72 -2.57
CA GLU A 138 0.72 19.22 -2.53
C GLU A 138 0.01 18.85 -1.22
N LEU A 139 0.23 17.62 -0.73
CA LEU A 139 -0.31 17.16 0.55
C LEU A 139 0.33 17.88 1.74
N GLN A 140 1.65 18.12 1.72
CA GLN A 140 2.30 18.94 2.74
C GLN A 140 1.67 20.34 2.78
N GLN A 141 1.52 21.01 1.63
CA GLN A 141 0.88 22.33 1.59
C GLN A 141 -0.57 22.31 2.10
N ALA A 142 -1.32 21.25 1.82
CA ALA A 142 -2.73 21.14 2.18
C ALA A 142 -2.98 20.75 3.65
N LEU A 143 -2.09 19.93 4.24
CA LEU A 143 -2.26 19.31 5.55
C LEU A 143 -1.29 19.86 6.62
N ASN A 144 -0.06 20.21 6.24
CA ASN A 144 0.97 20.76 7.12
C ASN A 144 1.74 21.91 6.42
N PRO A 145 1.07 23.06 6.16
CA PRO A 145 1.66 24.14 5.37
C PRO A 145 2.97 24.64 6.00
N PRO A 146 4.02 24.90 5.19
CA PRO A 146 5.32 25.29 5.73
C PRO A 146 5.28 26.58 6.56
N GLY A 147 5.73 26.48 7.81
CA GLY A 147 5.90 27.62 8.71
C GLY A 147 7.28 28.30 8.60
N GLU A 148 7.60 29.13 9.60
CA GLU A 148 8.92 29.79 9.69
C GLU A 148 10.04 28.78 10.00
N LEU A 149 9.76 27.79 10.85
CA LEU A 149 10.69 26.70 11.16
C LEU A 149 10.65 25.67 10.04
N ARG A 150 11.62 25.73 9.14
CA ARG A 150 11.79 24.77 8.05
C ARG A 150 13.25 24.46 7.79
N VAL A 151 13.51 23.27 7.26
CA VAL A 151 14.82 22.82 6.82
C VAL A 151 14.76 22.45 5.35
N GLU A 152 15.66 23.01 4.55
CA GLU A 152 15.79 22.67 3.13
C GLU A 152 16.95 21.69 2.92
N ARG A 153 16.68 20.53 2.32
CA ARG A 153 17.71 19.52 2.05
C ARG A 153 17.36 18.68 0.83
N PHE A 154 18.33 18.45 -0.06
CA PHE A 154 18.17 17.64 -1.28
C PHE A 154 17.01 18.10 -2.20
N GLY A 155 16.69 19.39 -2.22
CA GLY A 155 15.59 19.95 -2.98
C GLY A 155 14.21 19.75 -2.34
N TRP A 156 14.16 19.35 -1.07
CA TRP A 156 12.94 19.19 -0.28
C TRP A 156 12.90 20.17 0.88
N THR A 157 11.70 20.62 1.22
CA THR A 157 11.42 21.42 2.41
C THR A 157 10.78 20.54 3.46
N PHE A 158 11.37 20.52 4.65
CA PHE A 158 10.89 19.76 5.80
C PHE A 158 10.43 20.70 6.89
N CYS A 159 9.25 20.42 7.44
CA CYS A 159 8.60 21.18 8.50
C CYS A 159 8.32 20.28 9.70
N PRO A 160 8.28 20.83 10.93
CA PRO A 160 7.76 20.09 12.07
C PRO A 160 6.37 19.53 11.76
N GLY A 161 6.14 18.25 12.09
CA GLY A 161 4.87 17.57 11.81
C GLY A 161 4.82 16.78 10.50
N ASP A 162 5.84 16.87 9.65
CA ASP A 162 5.90 16.06 8.43
C ASP A 162 6.09 14.57 8.74
N GLN A 163 5.32 13.75 8.02
CA GLN A 163 5.50 12.29 7.95
C GLN A 163 6.68 11.97 7.02
N LEU A 164 7.72 11.30 7.53
CA LEU A 164 8.94 10.98 6.79
C LEU A 164 9.17 9.48 6.73
N GLU A 165 9.55 8.99 5.55
CA GLU A 165 9.94 7.60 5.34
C GLU A 165 11.46 7.47 5.16
N GLY A 166 12.07 6.52 5.87
CA GLY A 166 13.49 6.20 5.73
C GLY A 166 13.75 5.41 4.46
N SER A 167 14.48 5.99 3.50
CA SER A 167 14.78 5.33 2.22
C SER A 167 15.84 4.22 2.30
N LYS A 168 16.57 4.11 3.42
CA LYS A 168 17.60 3.10 3.66
C LYS A 168 17.68 2.77 5.14
N ASN A 169 17.89 1.48 5.44
CA ASN A 169 18.28 1.04 6.77
C ASN A 169 19.67 1.59 7.10
N ARG A 170 19.83 2.15 8.30
CA ARG A 170 21.14 2.54 8.85
C ARG A 170 21.79 1.36 9.54
#